data_AF-A0A227JEH9-F1
#
_entry.id   AF-A0A227JEH9-F1
#
_cell.length_a   1.000
_cell.length_b   1.000
_cell.length_c   1.000
_cell.angle_alpha   90.00
_cell.angle_beta   90.00
_cell.angle_gamma   90.00
#
_symmetry.space_group_name_H-M   'P 1'
#
loop_
_entity.id
_entity.type
_entity.pdbx_description
1 polymer ?
#
loop_
_entity_poly.entity_id
_entity_poly.type
_entity_poly.pdbx_seq_one_letter_code
_entity_poly.pdbx_strand_id
1 'polypeptide(L)' 'MSVLHVKNMSYQVVDHHLYCHSHFTIHAGEHVGITGANGVGKSTLLKL' A
#
# COMPACT_ATOMS: atom_id res chain seq x y z
N MET A 1 10.35 0.30 -16.98
CA MET A 1 11.14 -0.11 -15.80
C MET A 1 10.27 0.09 -14.56
N SER A 2 10.14 -0.92 -13.71
CA SER A 2 9.39 -0.80 -12.46
C SER A 2 10.18 -0.04 -11.40
N VAL A 3 9.53 0.87 -10.69
CA VAL A 3 10.15 1.70 -9.64
C VAL A 3 9.82 1.21 -8.24
N LEU A 4 8.66 0.55 -8.05
CA LEU A 4 8.25 -0.03 -6.77
C LEU A 4 7.62 -1.40 -7.01
N HIS A 5 8.03 -2.38 -6.20
CA HIS A 5 7.44 -3.72 -6.19
C HIS A 5 7.12 -4.11 -4.76
N VAL A 6 5.85 -4.35 -4.51
CA VAL A 6 5.34 -4.84 -3.23
C VAL A 6 4.79 -6.23 -3.43
N LYS A 7 5.26 -7.19 -2.61
CA LYS A 7 4.82 -8.57 -2.63
C LYS A 7 4.52 -9.05 -1.22
N ASN A 8 3.39 -9.75 -1.04
CA ASN A 8 2.98 -10.36 0.23
C ASN A 8 3.00 -9.37 1.41
N MET A 9 2.63 -8.11 1.15
CA MET A 9 2.60 -7.11 2.23
C MET A 9 1.43 -7.40 3.15
N SER A 10 1.74 -7.59 4.43
CA SER A 10 0.77 -7.61 5.51
C SER A 10 1.22 -6.64 6.59
N TYR A 11 0.29 -5.84 7.11
CA TYR A 11 0.58 -4.87 8.16
C TYR A 11 -0.64 -4.69 9.06
N GLN A 12 -0.39 -4.63 10.36
CA GLN A 12 -1.41 -4.44 11.38
C GLN A 12 -0.99 -3.33 12.34
N VAL A 13 -1.98 -2.57 12.81
CA VAL A 13 -1.82 -1.59 13.88
C VAL A 13 -2.69 -2.04 15.03
N VAL A 14 -2.05 -2.41 16.14
CA VAL A 14 -2.73 -3.02 17.29
C VAL A 14 -3.55 -4.21 16.81
N ASP A 15 -4.88 -4.13 16.86
CA ASP A 15 -5.82 -5.20 16.47
C ASP A 15 -6.49 -4.94 15.10
N HIS A 16 -6.00 -3.97 14.32
CA HIS A 16 -6.56 -3.64 13.01
C HIS A 16 -5.58 -4.02 11.88
N HIS A 17 -5.93 -5.06 11.11
CA HIS A 17 -5.23 -5.39 9.88
C HIS A 17 -5.51 -4.32 8.82
N LEU A 18 -4.47 -3.60 8.39
CA LEU A 18 -4.58 -2.60 7.32
C LEU A 18 -4.33 -3.23 5.95
N TYR A 19 -3.37 -4.15 5.87
CA TYR A 19 -3.05 -4.91 4.65
C TYR A 19 -2.95 -6.39 4.98
N CYS A 20 -3.48 -7.20 4.08
CA CYS A 20 -3.42 -8.66 4.15
C CYS A 20 -2.96 -9.17 2.79
N HIS A 21 -1.75 -9.75 2.71
CA HIS A 21 -1.21 -10.34 1.49
C HIS A 21 -1.39 -9.46 0.25
N SER A 22 -1.05 -8.17 0.37
CA SER A 22 -1.23 -7.19 -0.69
C SER A 22 -0.03 -7.19 -1.65
N HIS A 23 -0.32 -7.03 -2.94
CA HIS A 23 0.66 -7.04 -4.02
C HIS A 23 0.36 -5.91 -5.00
N PHE A 24 1.37 -5.12 -5.34
CA PHE A 24 1.27 -4.14 -6.41
C PHE A 24 2.65 -3.76 -6.94
N THR A 25 2.66 -3.25 -8.16
CA THR A 25 3.86 -2.74 -8.83
C THR A 25 3.54 -1.35 -9.37
N ILE A 26 4.49 -0.43 -9.23
CA ILE A 26 4.43 0.89 -9.86
C ILE A 26 5.56 0.97 -10.87
N HIS A 27 5.23 1.44 -12.07
CA HIS A 27 6.15 1.63 -13.18
C HIS A 27 6.58 3.08 -13.33
N ALA A 28 7.78 3.29 -13.88
CA ALA A 28 8.28 4.62 -14.17
C ALA A 28 7.33 5.36 -15.12
N GLY A 29 6.97 6.59 -14.76
CA GLY A 29 6.04 7.44 -15.51
C GLY A 29 4.57 7.30 -15.11
N GLU A 30 4.22 6.37 -14.23
CA GLU A 30 2.84 6.26 -13.72
C GLU A 30 2.55 7.32 -12.65
N HIS A 31 1.38 7.94 -12.73
CA HIS A 31 0.83 8.77 -11.66
C HIS A 31 -0.26 7.99 -10.93
N VAL A 32 0.04 7.58 -9.69
CA VAL A 32 -0.84 6.73 -8.89
C VAL A 32 -1.47 7.53 -7.75
N GLY A 33 -2.80 7.44 -7.63
CA GLY A 33 -3.54 7.99 -6.51
C GLY A 33 -3.96 6.88 -5.54
N ILE A 34 -3.86 7.14 -4.23
CA ILE A 34 -4.32 6.22 -3.19
C ILE A 34 -5.69 6.71 -2.67
N THR A 35 -6.72 5.88 -2.80
CA THR A 35 -8.11 6.20 -2.40
C THR A 35 -8.66 5.17 -1.41
N GLY A 36 -9.81 5.47 -0.80
CA GLY A 36 -10.47 4.62 0.19
C GLY A 36 -10.94 5.38 1.43
N ALA A 37 -11.77 4.75 2.26
CA ALA A 37 -12.34 5.34 3.46
C ALA A 37 -11.27 5.80 4.49
N ASN A 38 -11.65 6.66 5.43
CA ASN A 38 -10.73 7.06 6.51
C ASN A 38 -10.39 5.85 7.40
N GLY A 39 -9.11 5.74 7.79
CA GLY A 39 -8.62 4.63 8.62
C GLY A 39 -8.15 3.39 7.85
N VAL A 40 -8.42 3.25 6.54
CA VAL A 40 -8.04 2.04 5.77
C VAL A 40 -6.53 1.88 5.50
N GLY A 41 -5.69 2.75 6.04
CA GLY A 41 -4.24 2.64 5.93
C GLY A 41 -3.57 3.56 4.91
N LYS A 42 -4.28 4.37 4.12
CA LYS A 42 -3.67 5.23 3.07
C LYS A 42 -2.39 5.98 3.49
N SER A 43 -2.43 6.73 4.60
CA SER A 43 -1.24 7.46 5.10
C SER A 43 -0.16 6.53 5.66
N THR A 44 -0.55 5.35 6.13
CA THR A 44 0.38 4.28 6.52
C THR A 44 1.08 3.72 5.29
N LEU A 45 0.37 3.48 4.18
CA LEU A 45 0.95 2.98 2.92
C LEU A 45 2.05 3.88 2.40
N LEU A 46 1.87 5.21 2.52
CA LEU A 46 2.85 6.20 2.09
C LEU A 46 4.08 6.32 3.00
N LYS A 47 4.02 5.77 4.22
CA LYS A 47 5.12 5.84 5.21
C LYS A 47 5.95 4.56 5.30
N LEU A 48 5.40 3.44 4.83
CA LEU A 48 6.10 2.16 4.74
C LEU A 48 7.12 2.19 3.60
#